data_AF-A0A4R0QS24-F1
#
_entry.id   AF-A0A4R0QS24-F1
#
_cell.length_a   1.000
_cell.length_b   1.000
_cell.length_c   1.000
_cell.angle_alpha   90.00
_cell.angle_beta   90.00
_cell.angle_gamma   90.00
#
_symmetry.space_group_name_H-M   'P 1'
#
loop_
_entity.id
_entity.type
_entity.pdbx_description
1 polymer ?
#
loop_
_entity_poly.entity_id
_entity_poly.type
_entity_poly.pdbx_seq_one_letter_code
_entity_poly.pdbx_strand_id
1 'polypeptide(L)'
;MIFERINTDSELLNAMQIRKALAYGGFISSLYENANKSEPLRVIFGKQHINKDRHVEFLLGVYVTYKILQGKFQSDSRYQKYILNDFCEENKDDIIESDFIELFNKNLELLEQNFDTRSIFKKVDDQGNFHGNRNNNIAEVLLATSILEKSQINSSVVEKYKKYISENIEKFAVNKVTGDLLRERHTICRSILEV
;
A
#
# COMPACT_ATOMS: atom_id res chain seq x y z
N MET A 1 4.49 -27.65 9.52
CA MET A 1 4.85 -26.21 9.51
C MET A 1 6.23 -26.08 10.14
N ILE A 2 7.29 -25.99 9.32
CA ILE A 2 8.69 -25.99 9.78
C ILE A 2 9.31 -24.56 9.73
N PHE A 3 8.64 -23.61 9.04
CA PHE A 3 9.19 -22.28 8.76
C PHE A 3 8.94 -21.21 9.84
N GLU A 4 8.17 -21.50 10.90
CA GLU A 4 7.85 -20.50 11.94
C GLU A 4 9.02 -20.15 12.88
N ARG A 5 10.17 -20.83 12.79
CA ARG A 5 11.22 -20.78 13.82
C ARG A 5 12.63 -20.44 13.33
N ILE A 6 12.77 -19.64 12.26
CA ILE A 6 14.08 -19.20 11.80
C ILE A 6 14.26 -17.69 12.08
N ASN A 7 14.33 -17.32 13.36
CA ASN A 7 15.28 -16.35 13.92
C ASN A 7 15.08 -16.15 15.44
N THR A 8 16.17 -15.77 16.08
CA THR A 8 16.41 -15.47 17.51
C THR A 8 15.28 -14.70 18.21
N ASP A 9 14.94 -15.14 19.43
CA ASP A 9 13.93 -14.62 20.39
C ASP A 9 12.47 -15.09 20.27
N SER A 10 12.19 -16.16 19.51
CA SER A 10 10.86 -16.82 19.48
C SER A 10 9.72 -15.97 18.89
N GLU A 11 10.01 -14.84 18.26
CA GLU A 11 9.00 -14.07 17.53
C GLU A 11 8.62 -14.79 16.22
N LEU A 12 7.32 -14.98 15.99
CA LEU A 12 6.79 -15.51 14.74
C LEU A 12 7.13 -14.56 13.59
N LEU A 13 7.64 -15.12 12.48
CA LEU A 13 7.86 -14.37 11.25
C LEU A 13 6.55 -13.74 10.77
N ASN A 14 6.61 -12.47 10.38
CA ASN A 14 5.46 -11.79 9.79
C ASN A 14 5.25 -12.20 8.32
N ALA A 15 4.12 -11.78 7.73
CA ALA A 15 3.75 -12.18 6.38
C ALA A 15 4.82 -11.81 5.33
N MET A 16 5.41 -10.61 5.41
CA MET A 16 6.45 -10.17 4.48
C MET A 16 7.75 -10.95 4.65
N GLN A 17 8.14 -11.24 5.89
CA GLN A 17 9.32 -12.07 6.18
C GLN A 17 9.14 -13.51 5.66
N ILE A 18 7.93 -14.07 5.76
CA ILE A 18 7.60 -15.37 5.17
C ILE A 18 7.69 -15.29 3.64
N ARG A 19 7.14 -14.26 2.98
CA ARG A 19 7.25 -14.08 1.52
C ARG A 19 8.71 -13.99 1.08
N LYS A 20 9.53 -13.24 1.81
CA LYS A 20 10.97 -13.14 1.55
C LYS A 20 11.65 -14.50 1.58
N ALA A 21 11.26 -15.39 2.50
CA ALA A 21 11.85 -16.71 2.62
C ALA A 21 11.37 -17.71 1.55
N LEU A 22 10.10 -17.60 1.13
CA LEU A 22 9.48 -18.58 0.21
C LEU A 22 9.62 -18.19 -1.27
N ALA A 23 9.47 -16.92 -1.59
CA ALA A 23 9.46 -16.40 -2.97
C ALA A 23 10.72 -15.54 -3.25
N TYR A 24 11.87 -15.92 -2.68
CA TYR A 24 13.11 -15.17 -2.89
C TYR A 24 13.52 -15.22 -4.36
N GLY A 25 13.83 -14.07 -4.93
CA GLY A 25 14.22 -13.90 -6.32
C GLY A 25 14.54 -12.44 -6.64
N GLY A 26 14.59 -12.10 -7.93
CA GLY A 26 14.82 -10.73 -8.40
C GLY A 26 13.81 -9.74 -7.83
N PHE A 27 12.54 -10.16 -7.74
CA PHE A 27 11.46 -9.24 -7.40
C PHE A 27 11.52 -8.84 -5.94
N ILE A 28 11.63 -9.82 -5.04
CA ILE A 28 11.81 -9.56 -3.61
C ILE A 28 13.08 -8.74 -3.37
N SER A 29 14.19 -9.04 -4.05
CA SER A 29 15.44 -8.31 -3.85
C SER A 29 15.32 -6.84 -4.23
N SER A 30 14.77 -6.55 -5.42
CA SER A 30 14.55 -5.18 -5.90
C SER A 30 13.49 -4.42 -5.08
N LEU A 31 12.45 -5.10 -4.60
CA LEU A 31 11.44 -4.52 -3.71
C LEU A 31 12.06 -4.04 -2.39
N TYR A 32 12.88 -4.88 -1.73
CA TYR A 32 13.56 -4.50 -0.50
C TYR A 32 14.55 -3.35 -0.72
N GLU A 33 15.32 -3.39 -1.80
CA GLU A 33 16.25 -2.32 -2.15
C GLU A 33 15.53 -0.97 -2.29
N ASN A 34 14.44 -0.92 -3.06
CA ASN A 34 13.70 0.31 -3.30
C ASN A 34 12.97 0.81 -2.05
N ALA A 35 12.35 -0.10 -1.28
CA ALA A 35 11.72 0.27 -0.01
C ALA A 35 12.71 0.88 0.99
N ASN A 36 13.93 0.34 1.06
CA ASN A 36 14.97 0.83 1.98
C ASN A 36 15.60 2.15 1.53
N LYS A 37 15.59 2.47 0.23
CA LYS A 37 16.07 3.75 -0.31
C LYS A 37 15.01 4.85 -0.30
N SER A 38 13.74 4.51 -0.14
CA SER A 38 12.65 5.49 -0.13
C SER A 38 12.60 6.27 1.18
N GLU A 39 13.04 7.54 1.13
CA GLU A 39 12.97 8.43 2.29
C GLU A 39 11.54 8.73 2.76
N PRO A 40 10.55 9.10 1.90
CA PRO A 40 9.18 9.36 2.38
C PRO A 40 8.58 8.11 3.06
N LEU A 41 8.84 6.93 2.51
CA LEU A 41 8.43 5.67 3.14
C LEU A 41 9.02 5.49 4.54
N ARG A 42 10.30 5.81 4.73
CA ARG A 42 10.98 5.74 6.03
C ARG A 42 10.50 6.81 7.01
N VAL A 43 10.03 7.96 6.53
CA VAL A 43 9.42 9.01 7.36
C VAL A 43 8.04 8.55 7.86
N ILE A 44 7.21 7.99 6.98
CA ILE A 44 5.92 7.42 7.35
C ILE A 44 6.09 6.27 8.33
N PHE A 45 7.02 5.35 8.08
CA PHE A 45 7.27 4.20 8.92
C PHE A 45 8.41 4.45 9.89
N GLY A 46 8.10 4.76 11.15
CA GLY A 46 9.13 4.88 12.18
C GLY A 46 10.00 3.61 12.33
N LYS A 47 11.20 3.76 12.91
CA LYS A 47 12.25 2.72 13.02
C LYS A 47 11.75 1.34 13.45
N GLN A 48 10.81 1.29 14.41
CA GLN A 48 10.23 0.04 14.90
C GLN A 48 9.45 -0.76 13.84
N HIS A 49 8.83 -0.09 12.87
CA HIS A 49 8.06 -0.72 11.80
C HIS A 49 8.95 -1.13 10.63
N ILE A 50 10.04 -0.38 10.39
CA ILE A 50 11.08 -0.75 9.42
C ILE A 50 11.72 -2.09 9.79
N ASN A 51 12.02 -2.29 11.08
CA ASN A 51 12.58 -3.56 11.57
C ASN A 51 11.65 -4.77 11.38
N LYS A 52 10.36 -4.53 11.12
CA LYS A 52 9.35 -5.58 10.85
C LYS A 52 8.94 -5.62 9.38
N ASP A 53 9.74 -5.07 8.47
CA ASP A 53 9.50 -5.06 7.02
C ASP A 53 8.15 -4.45 6.59
N ARG A 54 7.50 -3.64 7.45
CA ARG A 54 6.16 -3.11 7.15
C ARG A 54 6.17 -2.08 6.03
N HIS A 55 7.28 -1.34 5.88
CA HIS A 55 7.48 -0.41 4.77
C HIS A 55 7.60 -1.18 3.45
N VAL A 56 8.27 -2.34 3.46
CA VAL A 56 8.38 -3.22 2.28
C VAL A 56 7.01 -3.80 1.92
N GLU A 57 6.26 -4.30 2.90
CA GLU A 57 4.91 -4.84 2.67
C GLU A 57 3.95 -3.76 2.15
N PHE A 58 4.10 -2.51 2.60
CA PHE A 58 3.32 -1.40 2.12
C PHE A 58 3.63 -1.06 0.65
N LEU A 59 4.91 -0.96 0.28
CA LEU A 59 5.32 -0.78 -1.12
C LEU A 59 4.77 -1.89 -2.00
N LEU A 60 4.86 -3.14 -1.54
CA LEU A 60 4.29 -4.31 -2.23
C LEU A 60 2.78 -4.16 -2.41
N GLY A 61 2.05 -3.81 -1.36
CA GLY A 61 0.60 -3.62 -1.40
C GLY A 61 0.16 -2.57 -2.43
N VAL A 62 0.88 -1.45 -2.50
CA VAL A 62 0.61 -0.40 -3.51
C VAL A 62 0.92 -0.91 -4.92
N TYR A 63 2.07 -1.57 -5.11
CA TYR A 63 2.47 -2.08 -6.43
C TYR A 63 1.49 -3.11 -6.97
N VAL A 64 1.09 -4.09 -6.15
CA VAL A 64 0.13 -5.11 -6.55
C VAL A 64 -1.24 -4.49 -6.84
N THR A 65 -1.68 -3.53 -6.02
CA THR A 65 -2.92 -2.77 -6.27
C THR A 65 -2.87 -2.06 -7.62
N TYR A 66 -1.75 -1.39 -7.92
CA TYR A 66 -1.52 -0.76 -9.22
C TYR A 66 -1.58 -1.76 -10.37
N LYS A 67 -0.95 -2.93 -10.26
CA LYS A 67 -1.02 -3.99 -11.28
C LYS A 67 -2.43 -4.53 -11.51
N ILE A 68 -3.21 -4.70 -10.45
CA ILE A 68 -4.61 -5.14 -10.56
C ILE A 68 -5.44 -4.07 -11.28
N LEU A 69 -5.28 -2.80 -10.91
CA LEU A 69 -6.02 -1.69 -11.55
C LEU A 69 -5.66 -1.50 -13.03
N GLN A 70 -4.42 -1.84 -13.42
CA GLN A 70 -4.02 -1.90 -14.82
C GLN A 70 -4.55 -3.13 -15.58
N GLY A 71 -5.17 -4.08 -14.88
CA GLY A 71 -5.54 -5.38 -15.45
C GLY A 71 -4.34 -6.28 -15.79
N LYS A 72 -3.16 -5.97 -15.26
CA LYS A 72 -1.91 -6.74 -15.49
C LYS A 72 -1.70 -7.87 -14.49
N PHE A 73 -2.52 -7.94 -13.45
CA PHE A 73 -2.52 -9.02 -12.48
C PHE A 73 -3.94 -9.32 -12.01
N GLN A 74 -4.24 -10.59 -11.79
CA GLN A 74 -5.49 -11.07 -11.22
C GLN A 74 -5.16 -12.22 -10.27
N SER A 75 -5.95 -12.36 -9.21
CA SER A 75 -5.84 -13.47 -8.27
C SER A 75 -7.25 -13.92 -7.86
N ASP A 76 -7.43 -15.23 -7.73
CA ASP A 76 -8.67 -15.83 -7.20
C ASP A 76 -8.80 -15.63 -5.68
N SER A 77 -7.71 -15.22 -5.02
CA SER A 77 -7.67 -14.93 -3.59
C SER A 77 -8.50 -13.68 -3.26
N ARG A 78 -9.19 -13.71 -2.12
CA ARG A 78 -10.10 -12.63 -1.69
C ARG A 78 -9.52 -11.74 -0.60
N TYR A 79 -8.35 -12.08 -0.05
CA TYR A 79 -7.72 -11.35 1.05
C TYR A 79 -6.32 -10.91 0.65
N GLN A 80 -5.96 -9.68 1.05
CA GLN A 80 -4.72 -9.03 0.67
C GLN A 80 -3.49 -9.92 0.90
N LYS A 81 -3.39 -10.57 2.06
CA LYS A 81 -2.28 -11.46 2.38
C LYS A 81 -2.01 -12.49 1.29
N TYR A 82 -3.05 -13.16 0.79
CA TYR A 82 -2.94 -14.23 -0.20
C TYR A 82 -2.70 -13.67 -1.60
N ILE A 83 -3.38 -12.57 -1.97
CA ILE A 83 -3.13 -11.87 -3.24
C ILE A 83 -1.65 -11.46 -3.37
N LEU A 84 -1.06 -10.92 -2.30
CA LEU A 84 0.36 -10.58 -2.27
C LEU A 84 1.28 -11.82 -2.35
N ASN A 85 0.86 -12.95 -1.80
CA ASN A 85 1.63 -14.20 -1.92
C ASN A 85 1.63 -14.69 -3.38
N ASP A 86 0.45 -14.75 -3.99
CA ASP A 86 0.27 -15.18 -5.38
C ASP A 86 1.12 -14.31 -6.32
N PHE A 87 1.07 -12.98 -6.14
CA PHE A 87 1.88 -12.05 -6.92
C PHE A 87 3.39 -12.31 -6.77
N CYS A 88 3.88 -12.46 -5.55
CA CYS A 88 5.30 -12.68 -5.30
C CYS A 88 5.80 -14.00 -5.92
N GLU A 89 4.99 -15.05 -5.90
CA GLU A 89 5.35 -16.34 -6.49
C GLU A 89 5.38 -16.26 -8.02
N GLU A 90 4.34 -15.66 -8.63
CA GLU A 90 4.22 -15.53 -10.09
C GLU A 90 5.32 -14.65 -10.71
N ASN A 91 5.76 -13.61 -9.97
CA ASN A 91 6.70 -12.60 -10.47
C ASN A 91 8.08 -12.74 -9.83
N LYS A 92 8.43 -13.90 -9.24
CA LYS A 92 9.64 -14.06 -8.39
C LYS A 92 10.94 -13.63 -9.07
N ASP A 93 11.06 -13.85 -10.37
CA ASP A 93 12.27 -13.61 -11.16
C ASP A 93 12.32 -12.19 -11.77
N ASP A 94 11.24 -11.43 -11.67
CA ASP A 94 11.12 -10.08 -12.24
C ASP A 94 11.81 -9.01 -11.39
N ILE A 95 11.77 -7.75 -11.85
CA ILE A 95 12.26 -6.58 -11.10
C ILE A 95 11.12 -5.56 -11.01
N ILE A 96 10.99 -4.90 -9.86
CA ILE A 96 10.02 -3.81 -9.72
C ILE A 96 10.34 -2.65 -10.68
N GLU A 97 9.33 -2.16 -11.39
CA GLU A 97 9.49 -1.13 -12.42
C GLU A 97 10.03 0.18 -11.83
N SER A 98 11.14 0.69 -12.37
CA SER A 98 11.78 1.94 -11.90
C SER A 98 10.83 3.14 -11.96
N ASP A 99 10.06 3.25 -13.05
CA ASP A 99 9.13 4.35 -13.26
C ASP A 99 8.01 4.34 -12.22
N PHE A 100 7.56 3.15 -11.80
CA PHE A 100 6.61 3.03 -10.70
C PHE A 100 7.22 3.53 -9.39
N ILE A 101 8.48 3.16 -9.09
CA ILE A 101 9.16 3.59 -7.85
C ILE A 101 9.33 5.11 -7.80
N GLU A 102 9.71 5.74 -8.92
CA GLU A 102 9.85 7.19 -8.99
C GLU A 102 8.52 7.90 -8.71
N LEU A 103 7.45 7.47 -9.39
CA LEU A 103 6.11 8.02 -9.21
C LEU A 103 5.56 7.74 -7.81
N PHE A 104 5.83 6.56 -7.26
CA PHE A 104 5.47 6.19 -5.89
C PHE A 104 6.08 7.14 -4.88
N ASN A 105 7.41 7.34 -4.93
CA ASN A 105 8.11 8.22 -3.99
C ASN A 105 7.60 9.65 -4.09
N LYS A 106 7.47 10.17 -5.32
CA LYS A 106 6.97 11.52 -5.57
C LYS A 106 5.56 11.72 -5.03
N ASN A 107 4.63 10.81 -5.32
CA ASN A 107 3.24 10.95 -4.88
C ASN A 107 3.09 10.76 -3.37
N LEU A 108 3.90 9.88 -2.77
CA LEU A 108 3.92 9.72 -1.31
C LEU A 108 4.41 10.99 -0.62
N GLU A 109 5.50 11.59 -1.12
CA GLU A 109 6.03 12.86 -0.62
C GLU A 109 5.00 13.99 -0.75
N LEU A 110 4.32 14.11 -1.89
CA LEU A 110 3.27 15.12 -2.06
C LEU A 110 2.10 14.92 -1.09
N LEU A 111 1.68 13.68 -0.84
CA LEU A 111 0.67 13.42 0.19
C LEU A 111 1.18 13.78 1.58
N GLU A 112 2.42 13.45 1.92
CA GLU A 112 3.03 13.83 3.20
C GLU A 112 3.13 15.34 3.40
N GLN A 113 3.39 16.11 2.35
CA GLN A 113 3.45 17.57 2.42
C GLN A 113 2.08 18.21 2.67
N ASN A 114 1.00 17.56 2.24
CA ASN A 114 -0.36 18.08 2.40
C ASN A 114 -1.02 17.61 3.71
N PHE A 115 -0.70 16.41 4.19
CA PHE A 115 -1.27 15.85 5.41
C PHE A 115 -0.33 16.00 6.60
N ASP A 116 -0.87 16.19 7.80
CA ASP A 116 -0.09 15.91 9.01
C ASP A 116 0.36 14.44 9.00
N THR A 117 1.63 14.17 9.31
CA THR A 117 2.23 12.83 9.23
C THR A 117 1.51 11.81 10.11
N ARG A 118 0.88 12.25 11.21
CA ARG A 118 0.08 11.37 12.09
C ARG A 118 -1.33 11.17 11.57
N SER A 119 -1.77 11.89 10.54
CA SER A 119 -3.13 11.89 10.01
C SER A 119 -3.24 11.21 8.64
N ILE A 120 -2.16 11.24 7.84
CA ILE A 120 -2.12 10.60 6.52
C ILE A 120 -2.62 9.14 6.57
N PHE A 121 -3.51 8.81 5.63
CA PHE A 121 -4.13 7.49 5.46
C PHE A 121 -5.00 6.98 6.62
N LYS A 122 -5.33 7.82 7.61
CA LYS A 122 -6.29 7.44 8.65
C LYS A 122 -7.72 7.46 8.13
N LYS A 123 -8.58 6.72 8.81
CA LYS A 123 -10.03 6.81 8.64
C LYS A 123 -10.51 8.19 9.07
N VAL A 124 -11.62 8.63 8.51
CA VAL A 124 -12.25 9.92 8.81
C VAL A 124 -13.68 9.65 9.25
N ASP A 125 -14.11 10.28 10.35
CA ASP A 125 -15.49 10.20 10.81
C ASP A 125 -16.41 11.19 10.05
N ASP A 126 -17.70 11.13 10.34
CA ASP A 126 -18.73 11.99 9.74
C ASP A 126 -18.53 13.49 10.05
N GLN A 127 -17.75 13.81 11.08
CA GLN A 127 -17.39 15.17 11.48
C GLN A 127 -16.09 15.67 10.81
N GLY A 128 -15.42 14.82 10.02
CA GLY A 128 -14.17 15.18 9.33
C GLY A 128 -12.91 14.98 10.17
N ASN A 129 -12.98 14.30 11.32
CA ASN A 129 -11.84 14.04 12.19
C ASN A 129 -11.11 12.75 11.80
N PHE A 130 -9.78 12.79 11.81
CA PHE A 130 -8.95 11.61 11.61
C PHE A 130 -8.93 10.74 12.88
N HIS A 131 -9.15 9.43 12.74
CA HIS A 131 -9.16 8.52 13.88
C HIS A 131 -8.53 7.15 13.59
N GLY A 132 -8.10 6.47 14.67
CA GLY A 132 -7.49 5.14 14.61
C GLY A 132 -6.07 5.13 14.04
N ASN A 133 -5.64 3.96 13.58
CA ASN A 133 -4.38 3.76 12.87
C ASN A 133 -4.55 4.01 11.36
N ARG A 134 -3.44 4.17 10.64
CA ARG A 134 -3.46 4.23 9.17
C ARG A 134 -4.15 2.98 8.60
N ASN A 135 -4.97 3.17 7.57
CA ASN A 135 -5.70 2.11 6.91
C ASN A 135 -5.02 1.77 5.57
N ASN A 136 -4.43 0.58 5.49
CA ASN A 136 -3.76 0.08 4.29
C ASN A 136 -4.68 0.07 3.07
N ASN A 137 -5.97 -0.28 3.23
CA ASN A 137 -6.92 -0.29 2.11
C ASN A 137 -7.11 1.10 1.50
N ILE A 138 -7.00 2.17 2.31
CA ILE A 138 -7.07 3.54 1.80
C ILE A 138 -5.73 3.91 1.16
N ALA A 139 -4.65 3.68 1.89
CA ALA A 139 -3.31 4.09 1.49
C ALA A 139 -2.86 3.46 0.17
N GLU A 140 -3.02 2.14 0.04
CA GLU A 140 -2.60 1.38 -1.14
C GLU A 140 -3.38 1.81 -2.39
N VAL A 141 -4.70 1.97 -2.27
CA VAL A 141 -5.55 2.37 -3.41
C VAL A 141 -5.33 3.82 -3.77
N LEU A 142 -5.23 4.74 -2.79
CA LEU A 142 -5.02 6.15 -3.08
C LEU A 142 -3.70 6.41 -3.80
N LEU A 143 -2.61 5.77 -3.36
CA LEU A 143 -1.31 5.87 -4.03
C LEU A 143 -1.31 5.19 -5.39
N ALA A 144 -1.90 3.99 -5.52
CA ALA A 144 -1.99 3.33 -6.81
C ALA A 144 -2.80 4.17 -7.82
N THR A 145 -3.89 4.81 -7.36
CA THR A 145 -4.72 5.71 -8.18
C THR A 145 -3.93 6.94 -8.59
N SER A 146 -3.19 7.58 -7.68
CA SER A 146 -2.43 8.79 -8.00
C SER A 146 -1.32 8.53 -9.03
N ILE A 147 -0.69 7.34 -8.96
CA ILE A 147 0.31 6.89 -9.93
C ILE A 147 -0.37 6.58 -11.27
N LEU A 148 -1.45 5.80 -11.28
CA LEU A 148 -2.14 5.36 -12.49
C LEU A 148 -2.71 6.53 -13.29
N GLU A 149 -3.36 7.47 -12.60
CA GLU A 149 -4.05 8.61 -13.22
C GLU A 149 -3.13 9.83 -13.38
N LYS A 150 -1.85 9.72 -12.97
CA LYS A 150 -0.86 10.82 -13.00
C LYS A 150 -1.39 12.10 -12.35
N SER A 151 -2.09 11.95 -11.23
CA SER A 151 -2.83 13.04 -10.58
C SER A 151 -1.91 14.16 -10.09
N GLN A 152 -2.38 15.41 -10.19
CA GLN A 152 -1.71 16.56 -9.57
C GLN A 152 -2.22 16.75 -8.14
N ILE A 153 -1.53 16.12 -7.17
CA ILE A 153 -1.85 16.25 -5.75
C ILE A 153 -1.58 17.70 -5.31
N ASN A 154 -2.64 18.39 -4.85
CA ASN A 154 -2.60 19.78 -4.40
C ASN A 154 -3.23 19.93 -3.01
N SER A 155 -3.22 21.15 -2.45
CA SER A 155 -3.70 21.45 -1.09
C SER A 155 -5.15 21.09 -0.79
N SER A 156 -6.00 20.97 -1.80
CA SER A 156 -7.40 20.57 -1.61
C SER A 156 -7.58 19.06 -1.37
N VAL A 157 -6.53 18.25 -1.57
CA VAL A 157 -6.58 16.79 -1.41
C VAL A 157 -7.05 16.38 0.00
N VAL A 158 -6.68 17.15 1.03
CA VAL A 158 -7.03 16.84 2.43
C VAL A 158 -8.53 16.98 2.67
N GLU A 159 -9.13 18.07 2.21
CA GLU A 159 -10.56 18.32 2.40
C GLU A 159 -11.41 17.33 1.60
N LYS A 160 -10.99 16.99 0.37
CA LYS A 160 -11.64 15.94 -0.42
C LYS A 160 -11.48 14.57 0.22
N TYR A 161 -10.28 14.25 0.71
CA TYR A 161 -10.02 13.01 1.42
C TYR A 161 -10.97 12.89 2.61
N LYS A 162 -11.09 13.93 3.44
CA LYS A 162 -12.02 13.90 4.59
C LYS A 162 -13.44 13.58 4.16
N LYS A 163 -13.95 14.31 3.16
CA LYS A 163 -15.30 14.12 2.63
C LYS A 163 -15.52 12.70 2.09
N TYR A 164 -14.72 12.28 1.12
CA TYR A 164 -14.98 11.04 0.40
C TYR A 164 -14.66 9.79 1.23
N ILE A 165 -13.68 9.86 2.14
CA ILE A 165 -13.40 8.74 3.04
C ILE A 165 -14.48 8.60 4.12
N SER A 166 -15.00 9.70 4.69
CA SER A 166 -16.06 9.59 5.69
C SER A 166 -17.37 9.07 5.08
N GLU A 167 -17.72 9.52 3.87
CA GLU A 167 -18.92 9.09 3.15
C GLU A 167 -18.87 7.61 2.70
N ASN A 168 -17.68 7.00 2.61
CA ASN A 168 -17.49 5.66 2.03
C ASN A 168 -16.63 4.73 2.91
N ILE A 169 -16.56 5.00 4.22
CA ILE A 169 -15.62 4.31 5.11
C ILE A 169 -15.84 2.79 5.16
N GLU A 170 -17.08 2.34 4.98
CA GLU A 170 -17.46 0.94 4.94
C GLU A 170 -16.75 0.19 3.82
N LYS A 171 -16.48 0.84 2.68
CA LYS A 171 -15.73 0.22 1.57
C LYS A 171 -14.28 -0.06 1.93
N PHE A 172 -13.69 0.77 2.78
CA PHE A 172 -12.29 0.64 3.21
C PHE A 172 -12.12 -0.10 4.53
N ALA A 173 -13.20 -0.32 5.29
CA ALA A 173 -13.18 -1.05 6.56
C ALA A 173 -13.13 -2.58 6.39
N VAL A 174 -13.44 -3.10 5.20
CA VAL A 174 -13.43 -4.54 4.92
C VAL A 174 -12.04 -5.00 4.46
N ASN A 175 -11.53 -6.07 5.07
CA ASN A 175 -10.23 -6.66 4.73
C ASN A 175 -10.24 -7.51 3.43
N LYS A 176 -11.38 -7.59 2.75
CA LYS A 176 -11.56 -8.29 1.49
C LYS A 176 -11.14 -7.38 0.34
N VAL A 177 -10.53 -7.95 -0.70
CA VAL A 177 -10.09 -7.23 -1.91
C VAL A 177 -10.59 -8.01 -3.11
N THR A 178 -11.87 -7.82 -3.46
CA THR A 178 -12.39 -8.31 -4.74
C THR A 178 -12.16 -7.26 -5.82
N GLY A 179 -12.09 -7.68 -7.09
CA GLY A 179 -11.96 -6.75 -8.22
C GLY A 179 -13.03 -5.66 -8.23
N ASP A 180 -14.29 -5.99 -7.91
CA ASP A 180 -15.38 -5.01 -7.82
C ASP A 180 -15.15 -3.98 -6.70
N LEU A 181 -14.82 -4.45 -5.50
CA LEU A 181 -14.59 -3.55 -4.37
C LEU A 181 -13.35 -2.68 -4.59
N LEU A 182 -12.32 -3.21 -5.25
CA LEU A 182 -11.13 -2.44 -5.60
C LEU A 182 -11.45 -1.34 -6.62
N ARG A 183 -12.32 -1.64 -7.60
CA ARG A 183 -12.81 -0.65 -8.57
C ARG A 183 -13.64 0.45 -7.89
N GLU A 184 -14.51 0.10 -6.94
CA GLU A 184 -15.26 1.10 -6.15
C GLU A 184 -14.31 2.01 -5.36
N ARG A 185 -13.32 1.43 -4.65
CA ARG A 185 -12.30 2.20 -3.93
C ARG A 185 -11.51 3.11 -4.86
N HIS A 186 -11.14 2.62 -6.04
CA HIS A 186 -10.45 3.39 -7.07
C HIS A 186 -11.29 4.60 -7.52
N THR A 187 -12.58 4.43 -7.81
CA THR A 187 -13.49 5.53 -8.15
C THR A 187 -13.58 6.60 -7.05
N ILE A 188 -13.59 6.17 -5.79
CA ILE A 188 -13.57 7.10 -4.64
C ILE A 188 -12.24 7.87 -4.61
N CYS A 189 -11.10 7.17 -4.76
CA CYS A 189 -9.78 7.79 -4.79
C CYS A 189 -9.59 8.75 -5.97
N ARG A 190 -10.18 8.45 -7.14
CA ARG A 190 -10.24 9.37 -8.28
C ARG A 190 -10.95 10.68 -7.94
N SER A 191 -12.05 10.60 -7.19
CA SER A 191 -12.79 11.78 -6.72
C SER A 191 -12.00 12.61 -5.70
N ILE A 192 -11.17 11.95 -4.87
CA ILE A 192 -10.22 12.63 -3.96
C ILE A 192 -9.14 13.38 -4.74
N LEU A 193 -8.67 12.79 -5.84
CA LEU A 193 -7.55 13.27 -6.64
C LEU A 193 -7.95 14.17 -7.83
N GLU A 194 -9.25 14.36 -8.07
CA GLU A 194 -9.82 15.12 -9.19
C GLU A 194 -9.43 14.62 -10.58
N VAL A 195 -9.51 13.30 -10.78
CA VAL A 195 -9.13 12.64 -12.04
C VAL A 195 -10.19 11.70 -12.59
#